data_AF-A0A9X3E0G3-F1
#
_entry.id   AF-A0A9X3E0G3-F1
#
_cell.length_a   1.000
_cell.length_b   1.000
_cell.length_c   1.000
_cell.angle_alpha   90.00
_cell.angle_beta   90.00
_cell.angle_gamma   90.00
#
_symmetry.space_group_name_H-M   'P 1'
#
loop_
_entity.id
_entity.type
_entity.pdbx_description
1 polymer ?
#
loop_
_entity_poly.entity_id
_entity_poly.type
_entity_poly.pdbx_seq_one_letter_code
_entity_poly.pdbx_strand_id
1 'polypeptide(L)'
;MTANQGYAGFGRPGDIVNDKVLTRSEKAETLLHWQRSATLLARLAPEEERAAYQKLTMELAIALARIDNAASTPHILPDRSLKSSQA
;
A
#
# COMPACT_ATOMS: atom_id res chain seq x y z
N MET A 1 14.22 -21.71 1.86
CA MET A 1 13.11 -20.76 1.64
C MET A 1 13.51 -19.43 2.24
N THR A 2 13.95 -18.49 1.40
CA THR A 2 14.37 -17.14 1.81
C THR A 2 13.38 -16.14 1.23
N ALA A 3 12.43 -15.69 2.04
CA ALA A 3 11.64 -14.50 1.73
C ALA A 3 11.07 -13.92 3.02
N ASN A 4 11.26 -12.62 3.19
CA ASN A 4 10.55 -11.73 4.11
C ASN A 4 11.10 -11.69 5.55
N GLN A 5 12.30 -11.12 5.69
CA GLN A 5 12.55 -10.21 6.81
C GLN A 5 11.58 -9.02 6.65
N GLY A 6 10.35 -9.20 7.12
CA GLY A 6 9.46 -8.10 7.44
C GLY A 6 10.01 -7.34 8.66
N TYR A 7 9.50 -6.13 8.88
CA TYR A 7 9.74 -5.43 10.14
C TYR A 7 9.24 -6.31 11.30
N ALA A 8 9.83 -6.22 12.49
CA ALA A 8 9.44 -7.08 13.62
C ALA A 8 7.92 -7.01 13.85
N GLY A 9 7.21 -8.11 13.55
CA GLY A 9 5.75 -8.21 13.65
C GLY A 9 4.91 -7.67 12.47
N PHE A 10 5.53 -7.17 11.39
CA PHE A 10 4.83 -6.64 10.21
C PHE A 10 5.32 -7.30 8.91
N GLY A 11 4.39 -7.59 8.00
CA GLY A 11 4.72 -7.93 6.62
C GLY A 11 5.21 -6.71 5.83
N ARG A 12 5.65 -6.91 4.58
CA ARG A 12 5.98 -5.78 3.70
C ARG A 12 4.70 -5.08 3.26
N PRO A 13 4.57 -3.74 3.37
CA PRO A 13 3.36 -3.04 2.92
C PRO A 13 2.99 -3.34 1.46
N GLY A 14 3.98 -3.54 0.60
CA GLY A 14 3.78 -3.94 -0.79
C GLY A 14 3.11 -5.29 -0.99
N ASP A 15 3.27 -6.24 -0.06
CA ASP A 15 2.62 -7.55 -0.14
C ASP A 15 1.10 -7.40 0.04
N ILE A 16 0.66 -6.54 0.98
CA ILE A 16 -0.76 -6.23 1.19
C ILE A 16 -1.36 -5.49 0.00
N VAL A 17 -0.63 -4.54 -0.60
CA VAL A 17 -1.10 -3.81 -1.78
C VAL A 17 -1.36 -4.78 -2.95
N ASN A 18 -0.44 -5.72 -3.17
CA ASN A 18 -0.51 -6.69 -4.27
C ASN A 18 -1.35 -7.94 -3.96
N ASP A 19 -1.83 -8.09 -2.73
CA ASP A 19 -2.67 -9.21 -2.32
C ASP A 19 -3.93 -9.28 -3.20
N LYS A 20 -4.32 -10.48 -3.65
CA LYS A 20 -5.48 -10.66 -4.54
C LYS A 20 -6.74 -11.12 -3.82
N VAL A 21 -6.62 -11.46 -2.53
CA VAL A 21 -7.69 -12.03 -1.70
C VAL A 21 -8.44 -10.89 -1.00
N LEU A 22 -7.70 -9.95 -0.42
CA LEU A 22 -8.27 -8.82 0.31
C LEU A 22 -8.93 -7.84 -0.65
N THR A 23 -10.13 -7.41 -0.29
CA THR A 23 -10.77 -6.25 -0.91
C THR A 23 -9.95 -5.00 -0.64
N ARG A 24 -10.20 -3.97 -1.43
CA ARG A 24 -9.51 -2.69 -1.27
C ARG A 24 -9.69 -2.09 0.13
N SER A 25 -10.91 -2.13 0.67
CA SER A 25 -11.20 -1.59 2.00
C SER A 25 -10.44 -2.37 3.09
N GLU A 26 -10.41 -3.69 2.99
CA GLU A 26 -9.64 -4.54 3.93
C GLU A 26 -8.14 -4.28 3.85
N LYS A 27 -7.59 -4.05 2.64
CA LYS A 27 -6.20 -3.64 2.47
C LYS A 27 -5.92 -2.28 3.13
N ALA A 28 -6.79 -1.30 2.91
CA ALA A 28 -6.65 0.03 3.50
C ALA A 28 -6.75 -0.02 5.04
N GLU A 29 -7.72 -0.75 5.58
CA GLU A 29 -7.87 -0.95 7.03
C GLU A 29 -6.64 -1.65 7.63
N THR A 30 -6.14 -2.70 6.97
CA THR A 30 -4.93 -3.42 7.41
C THR A 30 -3.72 -2.50 7.46
N LEU A 31 -3.48 -1.74 6.40
CA LEU A 31 -2.35 -0.81 6.33
C LEU A 31 -2.48 0.35 7.33
N LEU A 32 -3.69 0.89 7.54
CA LEU A 32 -3.95 1.90 8.57
C LEU A 32 -3.70 1.35 9.98
N HIS A 33 -4.14 0.13 10.25
CA HIS A 33 -3.90 -0.55 11.53
C HIS A 33 -2.39 -0.73 11.77
N TRP A 34 -1.65 -1.16 10.74
CA TRP A 34 -0.20 -1.30 10.81
C TRP A 34 0.48 0.05 11.00
N GLN A 35 0.02 1.12 10.35
CA GLN A 35 0.62 2.45 10.48
C GLN A 35 0.47 3.01 11.89
N ARG A 36 -0.72 2.84 12.50
CA ARG A 36 -0.95 3.22 13.90
C ARG A 36 -0.05 2.43 14.85
N SER A 37 0.04 1.12 14.65
CA SER A 37 0.87 0.23 15.47
C SER A 37 2.37 0.55 15.34
N ALA A 38 2.87 0.74 14.12
CA ALA A 38 4.26 1.14 13.87
C ALA A 38 4.59 2.50 14.48
N THR A 39 3.65 3.46 14.43
CA THR A 39 3.84 4.78 15.06
C THR A 39 3.92 4.68 16.58
N LEU A 40 3.10 3.83 17.20
CA LEU A 40 3.15 3.59 18.65
C LEU A 40 4.45 2.90 19.03
N LEU A 41 4.85 1.86 18.31
CA LEU A 41 6.09 1.13 18.55
C LEU A 41 7.31 2.05 18.37
N ALA A 42 7.34 2.92 17.36
CA ALA A 42 8.43 3.90 17.17
C ALA A 42 8.66 4.81 18.39
N ARG A 43 7.62 5.09 19.18
CA ARG A 43 7.71 5.93 20.39
C ARG A 43 8.24 5.15 21.59
N LEU A 44 8.03 3.84 21.62
CA LEU A 44 8.40 2.96 22.72
C LEU A 44 9.73 2.22 22.45
N ALA A 45 10.13 2.16 21.18
CA ALA A 45 11.30 1.42 20.73
C ALA A 45 12.61 2.13 21.08
N PRO A 46 13.70 1.37 21.27
CA PRO A 46 15.06 1.91 21.37
C PRO A 46 15.42 2.75 20.15
N GLU A 47 16.38 3.67 20.31
CA GLU A 47 16.81 4.57 19.23
C GLU A 47 17.24 3.82 17.95
N GLU A 48 17.87 2.66 18.13
CA GLU A 48 18.33 1.74 17.07
C GLU A 48 17.17 1.21 16.20
N GLU A 49 16.01 0.95 16.80
CA GLU A 49 14.83 0.43 16.12
C GLU A 49 13.88 1.53 15.63
N ARG A 50 13.96 2.72 16.22
CA ARG A 50 13.10 3.86 15.90
C ARG A 50 13.20 4.26 14.43
N ALA A 51 14.41 4.23 13.85
CA ALA A 51 14.62 4.49 12.42
C ALA A 51 13.90 3.46 11.53
N ALA A 52 13.88 2.19 11.94
CA ALA A 52 13.17 1.14 11.22
C ALA A 52 11.65 1.37 11.25
N TYR A 53 11.07 1.66 12.42
CA TYR A 53 9.63 1.95 12.52
C TYR A 53 9.22 3.24 11.80
N GLN A 54 10.07 4.27 11.77
CA GLN A 54 9.85 5.47 10.96
C GLN A 54 9.82 5.15 9.47
N LYS A 55 10.78 4.36 9.00
CA LYS A 55 10.82 3.89 7.61
C LYS A 55 9.58 3.08 7.25
N LEU A 56 9.17 2.14 8.12
CA LEU A 56 7.93 1.38 7.95
C LEU A 56 6.71 2.29 7.87
N THR A 57 6.62 3.31 8.72
CA THR A 57 5.51 4.28 8.72
C THR A 57 5.43 5.04 7.39
N MET A 58 6.56 5.41 6.80
CA MET A 58 6.63 6.03 5.46
C MET A 58 6.20 5.04 4.36
N GLU A 59 6.70 3.80 4.40
CA GLU A 59 6.31 2.77 3.41
C GLU A 59 4.81 2.47 3.46
N LEU A 60 4.21 2.44 4.66
CA LEU A 60 2.77 2.28 4.86
C LEU A 60 1.97 3.46 4.29
N ALA A 61 2.44 4.70 4.48
CA ALA A 61 1.80 5.88 3.90
C ALA A 61 1.81 5.83 2.35
N ILE A 62 2.93 5.41 1.75
CA ILE A 62 3.04 5.23 0.30
C ILE A 62 2.08 4.11 -0.18
N ALA A 63 2.00 3.01 0.55
CA ALA A 63 1.10 1.91 0.23
C ALA A 63 -0.38 2.33 0.27
N LEU A 64 -0.78 3.10 1.29
CA LEU A 64 -2.12 3.68 1.37
C LEU A 64 -2.44 4.61 0.20
N ALA A 65 -1.52 5.52 -0.12
CA ALA A 65 -1.69 6.42 -1.27
C ALA A 65 -1.82 5.66 -2.60
N ARG A 66 -1.13 4.53 -2.77
CA ARG A 66 -1.29 3.67 -3.95
C ARG A 66 -2.67 3.02 -4.02
N ILE A 67 -3.19 2.55 -2.89
CA ILE A 67 -4.56 2.05 -2.82
C ILE A 67 -5.54 3.15 -3.23
N ASP A 68 -5.40 4.35 -2.66
CA ASP A 68 -6.28 5.49 -2.95
C ASP A 68 -6.25 5.87 -4.43
N ASN A 69 -5.06 6.03 -5.02
CA ASN A 69 -4.89 6.39 -6.43
C ASN A 69 -5.40 5.31 -7.39
N ALA A 70 -5.42 4.04 -7.00
CA ALA A 70 -6.04 2.98 -7.80
C ALA A 70 -7.58 3.15 -7.93
N ALA A 71 -8.26 3.98 -7.12
CA ALA A 71 -9.68 4.36 -7.38
C ALA A 71 -9.76 5.44 -8.42
N SER A 72 -8.81 6.37 -8.34
CA SER A 72 -8.82 7.58 -9.14
C SER A 72 -8.35 7.34 -10.56
N THR A 73 -8.02 6.10 -10.95
CA THR A 73 -7.78 5.77 -12.36
C THR A 73 -9.12 5.96 -13.08
N PRO A 74 -9.29 7.04 -13.86
CA PRO A 74 -10.53 7.23 -14.58
C PRO A 74 -10.59 6.10 -15.59
N HIS A 75 -11.71 5.40 -15.67
CA HIS A 75 -12.03 4.59 -16.84
C HIS A 75 -12.19 5.55 -18.02
N ILE A 76 -11.09 6.06 -18.59
CA ILE A 76 -11.08 6.53 -19.96
C ILE A 76 -11.23 5.25 -20.77
N LEU A 77 -12.48 4.86 -20.99
CA LEU A 77 -12.85 3.92 -22.02
C LEU A 77 -12.16 4.42 -23.30
N PRO A 78 -11.37 3.60 -24.01
CA PRO A 78 -10.99 3.96 -25.36
C PRO A 78 -12.29 4.08 -26.13
N ASP A 79 -12.65 5.32 -26.45
CA ASP A 79 -13.78 5.65 -27.31
C ASP A 79 -13.50 4.99 -28.66
N ARG A 80 -14.02 3.77 -28.79
CA ARG A 80 -13.98 2.99 -30.02
C ARG A 80 -15.12 3.51 -30.89
N SER A 81 -15.08 4.79 -31.25
CA SER A 81 -16.00 5.34 -32.24
C SER A 81 -15.51 4.99 -33.64
N LEU A 82 -16.14 3.93 -34.12
CA LEU A 82 -16.37 3.49 -35.49
C LEU A 82 -15.95 4.50 -36.59
N LYS A 83 -15.04 4.03 -37.45
CA LYS A 83 -15.08 4.13 -38.93
C LYS A 83 -16.17 5.06 -39.52
N SER A 84 -15.75 6.13 -40.19
CA SER A 84 -16.42 6.72 -41.36
C SER A 84 -15.37 7.48 -42.18
N SER A 85 -14.83 6.83 -43.22
CA SER A 85 -15.01 7.22 -44.64
C SER A 85 -14.20 8.49 -45.00
N GLN A 86 -13.00 8.40 -45.57
CA GLN A 86 -12.75 8.19 -47.01
C GLN A 86 -13.66 9.06 -47.90
N ALA A 87 -13.20 10.28 -48.22
CA ALA A 87 -13.27 10.97 -49.52
C ALA A 87 -12.69 12.38 -49.38
#